data_AF-A0A060CEB7-F1
#
_entry.id   AF-A0A060CEB7-F1
#
_cell.length_a   1.000
_cell.length_b   1.000
_cell.length_c   1.000
_cell.angle_alpha   90.00
_cell.angle_beta   90.00
_cell.angle_gamma   90.00
#
_symmetry.space_group_name_H-M   'P 1'
#
loop_
_entity.id
_entity.type
_entity.pdbx_description
1 polymer ?
#
loop_
_entity_poly.entity_id
_entity_poly.type
_entity_poly.pdbx_seq_one_letter_code
_entity_poly.pdbx_strand_id
1 'polypeptide(L)'
;SDLGLGWNLGNTFDAFSLHRERETAVERGVTWTPEDQERLWLNQPFSPEQARMVRRAGFRTIRIPVTWAEWMSPDGTVDPRWMSAVARAVDDALAAGLYVIVNVHHDGGEGEIPWIRRASHDREGVMARYRCLWEQIASRFVRYDNRLVFEGANELDFPDASASSAY
;
A
#
# COMPACT_ATOMS: atom_id res chain seq x y z
N SER A 1 6.31 -20.62 14.71
CA SER A 1 6.03 -20.43 13.27
C SER A 1 7.17 -19.63 12.66
N ASP A 2 7.36 -19.69 11.34
CA ASP A 2 8.50 -19.04 10.67
C ASP A 2 8.41 -17.50 10.64
N LEU A 3 7.18 -16.96 10.65
CA LEU A 3 6.89 -15.52 10.63
C LEU A 3 7.30 -14.79 11.92
N GLY A 4 7.33 -15.47 13.08
CA GLY A 4 7.73 -14.88 14.36
C GLY A 4 6.98 -13.60 14.75
N LEU A 5 7.66 -12.68 15.44
CA LEU A 5 7.12 -11.35 15.76
C LEU A 5 7.06 -10.47 14.50
N GLY A 6 5.92 -9.80 14.31
CA GLY A 6 5.66 -8.87 13.22
C GLY A 6 5.70 -7.41 13.66
N TRP A 7 6.20 -6.54 12.79
CA TRP A 7 6.18 -5.08 12.95
C TRP A 7 5.48 -4.43 11.74
N ASN A 8 4.66 -3.40 11.97
CA ASN A 8 4.01 -2.64 10.89
C ASN A 8 4.79 -1.36 10.61
N LEU A 9 5.16 -1.15 9.35
CA LEU A 9 5.68 0.13 8.83
C LEU A 9 4.49 1.06 8.53
N GLY A 10 3.75 1.43 9.58
CA GLY A 10 2.55 2.27 9.44
C GLY A 10 2.88 3.75 9.23
N ASN A 11 1.94 4.47 8.65
CA ASN A 11 2.04 5.90 8.28
C ASN A 11 3.23 6.22 7.37
N THR A 12 3.60 5.32 6.48
CA THR A 12 4.69 5.47 5.51
C THR A 12 4.15 5.31 4.09
N PHE A 13 4.03 4.08 3.58
CA PHE A 13 3.47 3.82 2.24
C PHE A 13 1.94 3.86 2.21
N ASP A 14 1.31 3.82 3.37
CA ASP A 14 -0.13 4.00 3.58
C ASP A 14 -0.56 5.46 3.65
N ALA A 15 0.37 6.39 3.89
CA ALA A 15 0.03 7.81 4.03
C ALA A 15 -0.59 8.37 2.74
N PHE A 16 -1.60 9.22 2.89
CA PHE A 16 -2.31 9.90 1.79
C PHE A 16 -2.66 11.36 2.13
N SER A 17 -2.91 12.19 1.11
CA SER A 17 -3.26 13.61 1.29
C SER A 17 -4.59 13.78 2.02
N LEU A 18 -4.56 14.39 3.20
CA LEU A 18 -5.76 14.73 3.98
C LEU A 18 -6.30 16.12 3.60
N HIS A 19 -5.43 17.00 3.11
CA HIS A 19 -5.71 18.40 2.86
C HIS A 19 -5.16 18.86 1.50
N ARG A 20 -5.23 17.96 0.48
CA ARG A 20 -4.79 18.24 -0.89
C ARG A 20 -3.30 18.61 -0.99
N GLU A 21 -2.45 18.07 -0.11
CA GLU A 21 -1.02 18.39 -0.04
C GLU A 21 -0.32 18.10 -1.37
N ARG A 22 -0.56 16.90 -1.93
CA ARG A 22 -0.02 16.50 -3.23
C ARG A 22 -0.51 17.39 -4.37
N GLU A 23 -1.81 17.64 -4.43
CA GLU A 23 -2.41 18.46 -5.49
C GLU A 23 -1.86 19.89 -5.45
N THR A 24 -1.81 20.49 -4.25
CA THR A 24 -1.25 21.83 -4.03
C THR A 24 0.21 21.91 -4.45
N ALA A 25 1.01 20.87 -4.16
CA ALA A 25 2.40 20.82 -4.58
C ALA A 25 2.52 20.78 -6.11
N VAL A 26 1.74 19.91 -6.77
CA VAL A 26 1.72 19.78 -8.23
C VAL A 26 1.25 21.07 -8.91
N GLU A 27 0.21 21.73 -8.40
CA GLU A 27 -0.29 23.02 -8.89
C GLU A 27 0.79 24.13 -8.82
N ARG A 28 1.73 24.02 -7.87
CA ARG A 28 2.88 24.93 -7.73
C ARG A 28 4.09 24.53 -8.59
N GLY A 29 3.96 23.49 -9.41
CA GLY A 29 5.04 22.96 -10.24
C GLY A 29 6.06 22.10 -9.50
N VAL A 30 5.73 21.62 -8.28
CA VAL A 30 6.58 20.68 -7.55
C VAL A 30 6.32 19.27 -8.04
N THR A 31 7.39 18.55 -8.39
CA THR A 31 7.31 17.12 -8.67
C THR A 31 7.13 16.37 -7.35
N TRP A 32 5.92 15.88 -7.10
CA TRP A 32 5.65 15.01 -5.95
C TRP A 32 6.37 13.66 -6.12
N THR A 33 7.17 13.29 -5.13
CA THR A 33 7.98 12.06 -5.10
C THR A 33 7.41 11.01 -4.13
N PRO A 34 7.76 9.72 -4.27
CA PRO A 34 7.42 8.71 -3.28
C PRO A 34 7.87 9.10 -1.86
N GLU A 35 9.05 9.69 -1.72
CA GLU A 35 9.58 10.12 -0.43
C GLU A 35 8.80 11.32 0.15
N ASP A 36 8.17 12.17 -0.67
CA ASP A 36 7.24 13.20 -0.18
C ASP A 36 5.97 12.56 0.38
N GLN A 37 5.47 11.52 -0.28
CA GLN A 37 4.32 10.73 0.20
C GLN A 37 4.63 10.07 1.56
N GLU A 38 5.78 9.41 1.67
CA GLU A 38 6.19 8.71 2.90
C GLU A 38 6.35 9.65 4.11
N ARG A 39 6.60 10.94 3.86
CA ARG A 39 6.74 11.97 4.91
C ARG A 39 5.42 12.61 5.34
N LEU A 40 4.35 12.37 4.59
CA LEU A 40 3.10 13.12 4.72
C LEU A 40 2.50 13.00 6.13
N TRP A 41 2.63 11.84 6.76
CA TRP A 41 2.18 11.60 8.14
C TRP A 41 3.37 11.55 9.12
N LEU A 42 4.32 12.46 8.94
CA LEU A 42 5.44 12.79 9.84
C LEU A 42 6.52 11.70 10.02
N ASN A 43 6.48 10.63 9.22
CA ASN A 43 7.54 9.64 9.19
C ASN A 43 8.72 10.07 8.31
N GLN A 44 9.85 9.38 8.48
CA GLN A 44 10.95 9.44 7.51
C GLN A 44 10.74 8.35 6.46
N PRO A 45 11.19 8.57 5.20
CA PRO A 45 11.16 7.53 4.18
C PRO A 45 11.88 6.28 4.65
N PHE A 46 11.36 5.12 4.28
CA PHE A 46 11.90 3.84 4.68
C PHE A 46 13.29 3.60 4.07
N SER A 47 14.17 2.99 4.84
CA SER A 47 15.57 2.77 4.47
C SER A 47 16.03 1.34 4.79
N PRO A 48 17.08 0.85 4.09
CA PRO A 48 17.68 -0.44 4.40
C PRO A 48 18.25 -0.53 5.83
N GLU A 49 18.60 0.60 6.45
CA GLU A 49 19.02 0.62 7.85
C GLU A 49 17.86 0.34 8.81
N GLN A 50 16.69 0.94 8.58
CA GLN A 50 15.49 0.65 9.37
C GLN A 50 15.08 -0.82 9.26
N ALA A 51 15.13 -1.41 8.06
CA ALA A 51 14.89 -2.84 7.87
C ALA A 51 15.81 -3.71 8.75
N ARG A 52 17.12 -3.39 8.74
CA ARG A 52 18.11 -4.08 9.59
C ARG A 52 17.88 -3.83 11.08
N MET A 53 17.42 -2.65 11.48
CA MET A 53 17.07 -2.36 12.88
C MET A 53 15.89 -3.21 13.34
N VAL A 54 14.82 -3.32 12.55
CA VAL A 54 13.66 -4.17 12.83
C VAL A 54 14.11 -5.63 13.02
N ARG A 55 14.96 -6.14 12.12
CA ARG A 55 15.52 -7.48 12.26
C ARG A 55 16.34 -7.65 13.54
N ARG A 56 17.23 -6.70 13.84
CA ARG A 56 18.09 -6.72 15.05
C ARG A 56 17.29 -6.64 16.35
N ALA A 57 16.14 -5.98 16.32
CA ALA A 57 15.22 -5.91 17.46
C ALA A 57 14.47 -7.23 17.73
N GLY A 58 14.66 -8.26 16.89
CA GLY A 58 14.09 -9.60 17.11
C GLY A 58 12.85 -9.89 16.28
N PHE A 59 12.35 -8.93 15.50
CA PHE A 59 11.26 -9.16 14.56
C PHE A 59 11.73 -10.06 13.40
N ARG A 60 10.78 -10.82 12.86
CA ARG A 60 10.98 -11.73 11.74
C ARG A 60 10.09 -11.39 10.55
N THR A 61 9.02 -10.62 10.76
CA THR A 61 8.12 -10.15 9.71
C THR A 61 7.96 -8.63 9.78
N ILE A 62 7.93 -7.99 8.62
CA ILE A 62 7.49 -6.61 8.45
C ILE A 62 6.24 -6.59 7.57
N ARG A 63 5.20 -5.90 8.01
CA ARG A 63 4.06 -5.53 7.17
C ARG A 63 4.30 -4.12 6.65
N ILE A 64 4.15 -3.95 5.34
CA ILE A 64 4.27 -2.69 4.62
C ILE A 64 2.86 -2.35 4.11
N PRO A 65 2.07 -1.62 4.89
CA PRO A 65 0.78 -1.09 4.44
C PRO A 65 0.98 -0.14 3.26
N VAL A 66 0.23 -0.29 2.16
CA VAL A 66 0.37 0.59 0.98
C VAL A 66 -0.98 1.12 0.53
N THR A 67 -1.10 2.43 0.40
CA THR A 67 -2.25 3.10 -0.23
C THR A 67 -1.90 3.46 -1.67
N TRP A 68 -2.74 3.08 -2.62
CA TRP A 68 -2.42 3.17 -4.06
C TRP A 68 -3.17 4.31 -4.76
N ALA A 69 -4.32 4.74 -4.23
CA ALA A 69 -5.27 5.64 -4.87
C ALA A 69 -4.67 6.91 -5.49
N GLU A 70 -3.77 7.63 -4.81
CA GLU A 70 -3.16 8.86 -5.34
C GLU A 70 -2.13 8.58 -6.45
N TRP A 71 -1.53 7.39 -6.44
CA TRP A 71 -0.50 6.97 -7.38
C TRP A 71 -1.04 6.06 -8.48
N MET A 72 -2.35 6.04 -8.68
CA MET A 72 -3.02 5.17 -9.63
C MET A 72 -3.99 5.98 -10.49
N SER A 73 -3.92 5.83 -11.81
CA SER A 73 -4.87 6.46 -12.73
C SER A 73 -6.28 5.85 -12.58
N PRO A 74 -7.32 6.51 -13.14
CA PRO A 74 -8.69 6.02 -13.02
C PRO A 74 -8.92 4.60 -13.58
N ASP A 75 -8.15 4.19 -14.58
CA ASP A 75 -8.19 2.84 -15.18
C ASP A 75 -7.49 1.77 -14.34
N GLY A 76 -6.81 2.15 -13.25
CA GLY A 76 -6.07 1.25 -12.38
C GLY A 76 -4.56 1.16 -12.66
N THR A 77 -4.03 1.88 -13.66
CA THR A 77 -2.58 1.87 -13.93
C THR A 77 -1.80 2.57 -12.81
N VAL A 78 -0.82 1.89 -12.22
CA VAL A 78 -0.01 2.43 -11.12
C VAL A 78 1.17 3.23 -11.67
N ASP A 79 1.44 4.40 -11.09
CA ASP A 79 2.63 5.21 -11.41
C ASP A 79 3.89 4.37 -11.14
N PRO A 80 4.77 4.20 -12.14
CA PRO A 80 5.95 3.34 -12.01
C PRO A 80 6.91 3.79 -10.92
N ARG A 81 6.93 5.07 -10.53
CA ARG A 81 7.75 5.58 -9.42
C ARG A 81 7.28 5.02 -8.09
N TRP A 82 5.97 4.93 -7.88
CA TRP A 82 5.40 4.38 -6.67
C TRP A 82 5.61 2.87 -6.57
N MET A 83 5.32 2.14 -7.65
CA MET A 83 5.58 0.69 -7.71
C MET A 83 7.07 0.37 -7.48
N SER A 84 7.97 1.22 -7.97
CA SER A 84 9.42 1.05 -7.74
C SER A 84 9.82 1.33 -6.29
N ALA A 85 9.23 2.35 -5.64
CA ALA A 85 9.48 2.66 -4.24
C ALA A 85 9.00 1.53 -3.30
N VAL A 86 7.79 1.01 -3.54
CA VAL A 86 7.26 -0.15 -2.79
C VAL A 86 8.16 -1.37 -2.99
N ALA A 87 8.55 -1.67 -4.22
CA ALA A 87 9.44 -2.81 -4.50
C ALA A 87 10.81 -2.67 -3.83
N ARG A 88 11.38 -1.46 -3.80
CA ARG A 88 12.63 -1.18 -3.06
C ARG A 88 12.48 -1.45 -1.57
N ALA A 89 11.37 -1.04 -0.95
CA ALA A 89 11.10 -1.32 0.46
C ALA A 89 10.96 -2.82 0.74
N VAL A 90 10.30 -3.56 -0.16
CA VAL A 90 10.21 -5.02 -0.11
C VAL A 90 11.60 -5.66 -0.22
N ASP A 91 12.42 -5.23 -1.18
CA ASP A 91 13.78 -5.72 -1.40
C ASP A 91 14.67 -5.49 -0.17
N ASP A 92 14.64 -4.28 0.40
CA ASP A 92 15.40 -3.92 1.59
C ASP A 92 15.01 -4.77 2.80
N ALA A 93 13.72 -5.04 2.97
CA ALA A 93 13.21 -5.91 4.03
C ALA A 93 13.62 -7.38 3.84
N LEU A 94 13.50 -7.92 2.63
CA LEU A 94 13.90 -9.29 2.31
C LEU A 94 15.41 -9.49 2.44
N ALA A 95 16.20 -8.48 2.04
CA ALA A 95 17.66 -8.45 2.19
C ALA A 95 18.09 -8.39 3.67
N ALA A 96 17.30 -7.73 4.52
CA ALA A 96 17.48 -7.78 5.98
C ALA A 96 17.08 -9.13 6.60
N GLY A 97 16.56 -10.08 5.82
CA GLY A 97 16.16 -11.40 6.27
C GLY A 97 14.80 -11.43 6.98
N LEU A 98 13.92 -10.48 6.66
CA LEU A 98 12.53 -10.45 7.13
C LEU A 98 11.61 -11.15 6.13
N TYR A 99 10.48 -11.66 6.62
CA TYR A 99 9.28 -11.88 5.82
C TYR A 99 8.56 -10.56 5.60
N VAL A 100 7.88 -10.41 4.47
CA VAL A 100 7.24 -9.16 4.07
C VAL A 100 5.78 -9.41 3.74
N ILE A 101 4.89 -8.56 4.26
CA ILE A 101 3.48 -8.51 3.86
C ILE A 101 3.24 -7.18 3.15
N VAL A 102 2.73 -7.21 1.92
CA VAL A 102 2.27 -6.03 1.16
C VAL A 102 0.77 -6.13 0.94
N ASN A 103 0.07 -5.01 1.03
CA ASN A 103 -1.38 -4.98 0.88
C ASN A 103 -1.89 -3.79 0.05
N VAL A 104 -3.22 -3.68 0.04
CA VAL A 104 -3.99 -2.52 -0.41
C VAL A 104 -4.66 -1.92 0.84
N HIS A 105 -4.24 -0.75 1.30
CA HIS A 105 -4.50 -0.26 2.66
C HIS A 105 -5.69 0.72 2.76
N HIS A 106 -5.47 2.03 2.65
CA HIS A 106 -6.55 3.03 2.71
C HIS A 106 -7.30 3.22 1.39
N ASP A 107 -7.08 2.34 0.42
CA ASP A 107 -7.97 2.14 -0.73
C ASP A 107 -9.30 1.50 -0.31
N GLY A 108 -9.30 0.75 0.80
CA GLY A 108 -10.46 0.27 1.55
C GLY A 108 -10.63 1.04 2.87
N GLY A 109 -11.57 0.62 3.72
CA GLY A 109 -11.89 1.29 4.98
C GLY A 109 -12.80 2.52 4.86
N GLU A 110 -12.75 3.39 5.87
CA GLU A 110 -13.61 4.56 6.01
C GLU A 110 -12.92 5.87 5.57
N GLY A 111 -13.71 6.88 5.22
CA GLY A 111 -13.25 8.19 4.75
C GLY A 111 -13.49 8.43 3.26
N GLU A 112 -12.87 9.49 2.73
CA GLU A 112 -13.09 9.98 1.35
C GLU A 112 -12.16 9.35 0.30
N ILE A 113 -10.99 8.87 0.73
CA ILE A 113 -9.98 8.23 -0.12
C ILE A 113 -10.33 6.78 -0.50
N PRO A 114 -10.90 5.96 0.39
CA PRO A 114 -11.27 4.59 0.05
C PRO A 114 -12.23 4.52 -1.14
N TRP A 115 -11.80 3.90 -2.22
CA TRP A 115 -12.58 3.75 -3.45
C TRP A 115 -13.20 2.36 -3.56
N ILE A 116 -12.66 1.35 -2.86
CA ILE A 116 -13.18 -0.01 -2.89
C ILE A 116 -14.60 -0.07 -2.31
N ARG A 117 -14.89 0.72 -1.27
CA ARG A 117 -16.23 0.78 -0.64
C ARG A 117 -17.35 1.18 -1.61
N ARG A 118 -17.02 1.83 -2.74
CA ARG A 118 -17.98 2.19 -3.79
C ARG A 118 -18.52 0.99 -4.58
N ALA A 119 -18.02 -0.22 -4.31
CA ALA A 119 -18.51 -1.45 -4.95
C ALA A 119 -19.99 -1.73 -4.66
N SER A 120 -20.57 -1.14 -3.60
CA SER A 120 -22.01 -1.17 -3.35
C SER A 120 -22.83 -0.48 -4.45
N HIS A 121 -22.25 0.51 -5.14
CA HIS A 121 -22.89 1.28 -6.21
C HIS A 121 -22.39 0.89 -7.61
N ASP A 122 -21.09 0.63 -7.73
CA ASP A 122 -20.44 0.24 -9.00
C ASP A 122 -19.46 -0.92 -8.76
N ARG A 123 -20.03 -2.11 -8.57
CA ARG A 123 -19.24 -3.33 -8.34
C ARG A 123 -18.32 -3.65 -9.52
N GLU A 124 -18.80 -3.50 -10.75
CA GLU A 124 -18.04 -3.90 -11.93
C GLU A 124 -16.83 -2.99 -12.17
N GLY A 125 -17.03 -1.67 -12.11
CA GLY A 125 -15.95 -0.70 -12.26
C GLY A 125 -14.90 -0.82 -11.15
N VAL A 126 -15.33 -0.95 -9.89
CA VAL A 126 -14.41 -1.17 -8.76
C VAL A 126 -13.64 -2.48 -8.93
N MET A 127 -14.30 -3.58 -9.28
CA MET A 127 -13.61 -4.86 -9.47
C MET A 127 -12.65 -4.85 -10.66
N ALA A 128 -12.96 -4.14 -11.74
CA ALA A 128 -12.04 -3.97 -12.87
C ALA A 128 -10.77 -3.22 -12.45
N ARG A 129 -10.92 -2.09 -11.75
CA ARG A 129 -9.79 -1.31 -11.21
C ARG A 129 -8.96 -2.11 -10.21
N TYR A 130 -9.61 -2.85 -9.31
CA TYR A 130 -8.97 -3.69 -8.30
C TYR A 130 -8.19 -4.86 -8.90
N ARG A 131 -8.73 -5.50 -9.96
CA ARG A 131 -8.00 -6.53 -10.72
C ARG A 131 -6.77 -5.94 -11.42
N CYS A 132 -6.93 -4.79 -12.08
CA CYS A 132 -5.81 -4.12 -12.75
C CYS A 132 -4.67 -3.79 -11.77
N LEU A 133 -5.00 -3.30 -10.57
CA LEU A 133 -4.03 -3.05 -9.50
C LEU A 133 -3.29 -4.35 -9.09
N TRP A 134 -4.03 -5.41 -8.75
CA TRP A 134 -3.42 -6.67 -8.31
C TRP A 134 -2.65 -7.40 -9.40
N GLU A 135 -3.05 -7.29 -10.66
CA GLU A 135 -2.28 -7.81 -11.81
C GLU A 135 -0.92 -7.13 -11.91
N GLN A 136 -0.84 -5.81 -11.72
CA GLN A 136 0.43 -5.08 -11.72
C GLN A 136 1.31 -5.42 -10.52
N ILE A 137 0.73 -5.50 -9.31
CA ILE A 137 1.45 -5.93 -8.09
C ILE A 137 2.01 -7.35 -8.30
N ALA A 138 1.16 -8.30 -8.70
CA ALA A 138 1.58 -9.68 -8.93
C ALA A 138 2.67 -9.76 -10.02
N SER A 139 2.53 -9.00 -11.11
CA SER A 139 3.52 -8.95 -12.19
C SER A 139 4.86 -8.39 -11.72
N ARG A 140 4.86 -7.33 -10.89
CA ARG A 140 6.08 -6.73 -10.34
C ARG A 140 6.87 -7.72 -9.49
N PHE A 141 6.15 -8.55 -8.73
CA PHE A 141 6.71 -9.41 -7.69
C PHE A 141 6.75 -10.90 -8.07
N VAL A 142 6.45 -11.27 -9.32
CA VAL A 142 6.32 -12.68 -9.78
C VAL A 142 7.56 -13.55 -9.54
N ARG A 143 8.74 -12.94 -9.42
CA ARG A 143 10.02 -13.66 -9.20
C ARG A 143 10.45 -13.72 -7.72
N TYR A 144 9.67 -13.16 -6.81
CA TYR A 144 9.99 -13.12 -5.39
C TYR A 144 9.71 -14.50 -4.77
N ASP A 145 10.47 -14.83 -3.72
CA ASP A 145 10.29 -16.09 -3.01
C ASP A 145 9.10 -16.05 -2.03
N ASN A 146 8.86 -17.17 -1.35
CA ASN A 146 7.74 -17.35 -0.43
C ASN A 146 7.79 -16.51 0.85
N ARG A 147 8.83 -15.66 1.03
CA ARG A 147 8.88 -14.71 2.14
C ARG A 147 8.06 -13.45 1.89
N LEU A 148 7.66 -13.19 0.65
CA LEU A 148 6.71 -12.14 0.31
C LEU A 148 5.29 -12.70 0.30
N VAL A 149 4.41 -12.07 1.07
CA VAL A 149 2.99 -12.42 1.21
C VAL A 149 2.14 -11.23 0.76
N PHE A 150 1.07 -11.53 0.01
CA PHE A 150 0.07 -10.53 -0.37
C PHE A 150 -1.15 -10.62 0.53
N GLU A 151 -1.55 -9.49 1.09
CA GLU A 151 -2.82 -9.32 1.81
C GLU A 151 -3.77 -8.52 0.91
N GLY A 152 -4.91 -9.12 0.54
CA GLY A 152 -5.80 -8.58 -0.49
C GLY A 152 -6.27 -7.15 -0.24
N ALA A 153 -6.71 -6.85 0.99
CA ALA A 153 -7.09 -5.50 1.37
C ALA A 153 -7.09 -5.36 2.90
N ASN A 154 -6.92 -4.12 3.36
CA ASN A 154 -7.11 -3.74 4.76
C ASN A 154 -8.58 -3.35 5.02
N GLU A 155 -9.12 -3.84 6.13
CA GLU A 155 -10.36 -3.35 6.78
C GLU A 155 -11.44 -2.88 5.80
N LEU A 156 -11.92 -3.79 4.95
CA LEU A 156 -12.98 -3.46 4.00
C LEU A 156 -14.28 -3.10 4.73
N ASP A 157 -14.85 -1.96 4.36
CA ASP A 157 -16.16 -1.51 4.80
C ASP A 157 -17.04 -1.16 3.59
N PHE A 158 -18.32 -1.52 3.66
CA PHE A 158 -19.33 -1.29 2.61
C PHE A 158 -20.62 -0.79 3.27
N PRO A 159 -20.69 0.50 3.65
CA PRO A 159 -21.75 1.03 4.52
C PRO A 159 -23.14 0.95 3.89
N ASP A 160 -23.21 0.94 2.56
CA ASP A 160 -24.45 0.88 1.80
C ASP A 160 -24.84 -0.56 1.38
N ALA A 161 -24.03 -1.58 1.72
CA ALA A 161 -24.36 -2.96 1.43
C ALA A 161 -25.41 -3.46 2.44
N SER A 162 -26.56 -3.93 1.94
CA SER A 162 -27.54 -4.60 2.80
C SER A 162 -26.95 -5.87 3.41
N ALA A 163 -27.27 -6.19 4.67
CA ALA A 163 -26.78 -7.40 5.34
C ALA A 163 -27.11 -8.71 4.59
N SER A 164 -28.12 -8.70 3.71
CA SER A 164 -28.53 -9.83 2.87
C SER A 164 -27.71 -10.01 1.58
N SER A 165 -26.84 -9.06 1.22
CA SER A 165 -25.98 -9.13 0.03
C SER A 165 -24.49 -9.30 0.36
N ALA A 166 -24.15 -9.52 1.64
CA ALA A 166 -22.79 -9.59 2.14
C ALA A 166 -22.19 -11.02 2.16
N TYR A 167 -22.95 -12.03 1.73
CA TYR A 167 -22.53 -13.43 1.64
C TYR A 167 -22.96 -14.05 0.30
#